data_AF-A0A9W8CMZ8-F1
#
_entry.id   AF-A0A9W8CMZ8-F1
#
_cell.length_a   1.000
_cell.length_b   1.000
_cell.length_c   1.000
_cell.angle_alpha   90.00
_cell.angle_beta   90.00
_cell.angle_gamma   90.00
#
_symmetry.space_group_name_H-M   'P 1'
#
loop_
_entity.id
_entity.type
_entity.pdbx_description
1 polymer ?
#
loop_
_entity_poly.entity_id
_entity_poly.type
_entity_poly.pdbx_seq_one_letter_code
_entity_poly.pdbx_strand_id
1 'polypeptide(L)'
;MFLGTLRRKELMYVPKVKLKALQWDKLNDQRVESSMWSKLEDRAGMEEKHVLDTLSSRGTFESLEKLFAAKQSVDLVALREKRRKEREGKRLEELTVLDSKRSYDVNIMLGMLKKVSFGDIRRGLLRMDTGVITENMLKQLLTYVPTPEERGLLSAYQGRPD
;
A
#
# COMPACT_ATOMS: atom_id res chain seq x y z
N MET A 1 -10.00 -42.47 14.89
CA MET A 1 -9.99 -41.38 15.87
C MET A 1 -10.49 -40.13 15.17
N PHE A 2 -11.60 -39.56 15.64
CA PHE A 2 -12.29 -38.45 14.99
C PHE A 2 -11.44 -37.18 15.10
N LEU A 3 -11.11 -36.56 13.96
CA LEU A 3 -10.60 -35.19 13.89
C LEU A 3 -11.68 -34.28 14.48
N GLY A 4 -11.39 -33.68 15.65
CA GLY A 4 -12.29 -32.74 16.31
C GLY A 4 -12.68 -31.61 15.37
N THR A 5 -13.97 -31.42 15.17
CA THR A 5 -14.52 -30.29 14.41
C THR A 5 -14.00 -28.98 15.01
N LEU A 6 -13.31 -28.16 14.21
CA LEU A 6 -12.95 -26.79 14.58
C LEU A 6 -14.25 -26.07 14.96
N ARG A 7 -14.44 -25.79 16.26
CA ARG A 7 -15.64 -25.14 16.82
C ARG A 7 -15.59 -23.65 16.49
N ARG A 8 -15.81 -23.30 15.22
CA ARG A 8 -16.00 -21.90 14.85
C ARG A 8 -17.33 -21.45 15.45
N LYS A 9 -17.24 -20.60 16.47
CA LYS A 9 -18.41 -20.03 17.15
C LYS A 9 -19.24 -19.17 16.19
N GLU A 10 -20.56 -19.32 16.25
CA GLU A 10 -21.49 -18.51 15.46
C GLU A 10 -21.52 -17.07 15.97
N LEU A 11 -21.51 -16.11 15.04
CA LEU A 11 -21.61 -14.69 15.35
C LEU A 11 -23.08 -14.28 15.33
N MET A 12 -23.67 -14.04 16.50
CA MET A 12 -25.07 -13.62 16.61
C MET A 12 -25.31 -12.19 16.12
N TYR A 13 -24.29 -11.33 16.22
CA TYR A 13 -24.36 -9.93 15.81
C TYR A 13 -23.19 -9.60 14.87
N VAL A 14 -23.51 -9.17 13.64
CA VAL A 14 -22.53 -8.81 12.62
C VAL A 14 -22.69 -7.33 12.29
N PRO A 15 -21.64 -6.50 12.43
CA PRO A 15 -21.74 -5.09 12.11
C PRO A 15 -22.07 -4.82 10.63
N LYS A 16 -22.90 -3.82 10.36
CA LYS A 16 -23.25 -3.38 8.99
C LYS A 16 -22.13 -2.59 8.31
N VAL A 17 -21.26 -1.97 9.12
CA VAL A 17 -20.15 -1.15 8.65
C VAL A 17 -18.81 -1.71 9.14
N LYS A 18 -17.75 -1.52 8.35
CA LYS A 18 -16.39 -1.91 8.75
C LYS A 18 -15.97 -1.08 9.96
N LEU A 19 -15.66 -1.75 11.07
CA LEU A 19 -15.16 -1.12 12.29
C LEU A 19 -13.64 -1.07 12.30
N LYS A 20 -13.08 -0.17 13.12
CA LYS A 20 -11.65 -0.18 13.45
C LYS A 20 -11.29 -1.54 14.06
N ALA A 21 -10.18 -2.12 13.61
CA ALA A 21 -9.73 -3.42 14.08
C ALA A 21 -9.19 -3.32 15.52
N LEU A 22 -9.62 -4.26 16.37
CA LEU A 22 -9.01 -4.48 17.67
C LEU A 22 -7.67 -5.20 17.48
N GLN A 23 -6.59 -4.60 17.97
CA GLN A 23 -5.21 -5.10 17.82
C GLN A 23 -4.90 -6.16 18.89
N TRP A 24 -5.62 -7.27 18.84
CA TRP A 24 -5.43 -8.41 19.74
C TRP A 24 -4.87 -9.64 19.01
N ASP A 25 -4.05 -10.41 19.70
CA ASP A 25 -3.63 -11.71 19.24
C ASP A 25 -4.61 -12.77 19.75
N LYS A 26 -5.22 -13.49 18.81
CA LYS A 26 -6.19 -14.53 19.15
C LYS A 26 -5.46 -15.75 19.70
N LEU A 27 -5.98 -16.30 20.80
CA LEU A 27 -5.49 -17.57 21.31
C LEU A 27 -5.96 -18.70 20.41
N ASN A 28 -5.05 -19.65 20.09
CA ASN A 28 -5.40 -20.85 19.34
C ASN A 28 -6.34 -21.75 20.16
N ASP A 29 -7.35 -22.35 19.53
CA ASP A 29 -8.39 -23.16 20.19
C ASP A 29 -7.81 -24.27 21.07
N GLN A 30 -6.73 -24.93 20.63
CA GLN A 30 -6.05 -25.98 21.42
C GLN A 30 -5.50 -25.47 22.75
N ARG A 31 -5.12 -24.19 22.83
CA ARG A 31 -4.60 -23.55 24.05
C ARG A 31 -5.73 -22.98 24.92
N VAL A 32 -6.94 -22.83 24.37
CA VAL A 32 -8.10 -22.30 25.11
C VAL A 32 -8.55 -23.27 26.19
N GLU A 33 -8.62 -24.58 25.88
CA GLU A 33 -9.08 -25.62 26.82
C GLU A 33 -8.21 -25.70 28.09
N SER A 34 -6.89 -25.51 27.96
CA SER A 34 -5.95 -25.50 29.07
C SER A 34 -5.79 -24.13 29.74
N SER A 35 -6.56 -23.12 29.35
CA SER A 35 -6.44 -21.74 29.84
C SER A 35 -7.63 -21.33 30.72
N MET A 36 -7.54 -20.14 31.32
CA MET A 36 -8.64 -19.53 32.06
C MET A 36 -9.91 -19.28 31.23
N TRP A 37 -9.79 -19.26 29.90
CA TRP A 37 -10.90 -19.03 28.98
C TRP A 37 -11.84 -20.24 28.83
N SER A 38 -11.41 -21.45 29.21
CA SER A 38 -12.19 -22.69 29.09
C SER A 38 -13.48 -22.73 29.91
N LYS A 39 -13.51 -22.01 31.05
CA LYS A 39 -14.64 -21.93 31.98
C LYS A 39 -15.07 -20.50 32.21
N LEU A 40 -15.00 -19.66 31.17
CA LEU A 40 -15.27 -18.24 31.29
C LEU A 40 -16.71 -17.98 31.76
N GLU A 41 -17.69 -18.70 31.20
CA GLU A 41 -19.12 -18.53 31.54
C GLU A 41 -19.40 -18.96 32.99
N ASP A 42 -18.88 -20.11 33.42
CA ASP A 42 -18.98 -20.58 34.80
C ASP A 42 -18.39 -19.58 35.80
N ARG A 43 -17.24 -18.97 35.45
CA ARG A 43 -16.55 -17.98 36.28
C ARG A 43 -17.26 -16.63 36.29
N ALA A 44 -17.83 -16.23 35.15
CA ALA A 44 -18.57 -14.98 35.02
C ALA A 44 -19.96 -15.08 35.65
N GLY A 45 -20.47 -16.29 35.88
CA GLY A 45 -21.83 -16.53 36.40
C GLY A 45 -22.94 -16.05 35.46
N MET A 46 -22.60 -15.81 34.20
CA MET A 46 -23.50 -15.28 33.17
C MET A 46 -23.29 -16.04 31.88
N GLU A 47 -24.39 -16.45 31.26
CA GLU A 47 -24.38 -17.02 29.92
C GLU A 47 -24.03 -15.92 28.91
N GLU A 48 -23.09 -16.18 28.00
CA GLU A 48 -22.67 -15.19 27.01
C GLU A 48 -23.85 -14.70 26.16
N LYS A 49 -24.79 -15.59 25.81
CA LYS A 49 -26.01 -15.24 25.07
C LYS A 49 -26.82 -14.17 25.79
N HIS A 50 -26.96 -14.28 27.11
CA HIS A 50 -27.65 -13.29 27.92
C HIS A 50 -26.93 -11.94 27.94
N VAL A 51 -25.59 -11.95 27.99
CA VAL A 51 -24.78 -10.73 27.92
C VAL A 51 -24.94 -10.05 26.55
N LEU A 52 -24.87 -10.82 25.46
CA LEU A 52 -25.01 -10.31 24.10
C LEU A 52 -26.41 -9.70 23.87
N ASP A 53 -27.47 -10.37 24.31
CA ASP A 53 -28.85 -9.87 24.19
C ASP A 53 -29.08 -8.60 25.04
N THR A 54 -28.50 -8.55 26.25
CA THR A 54 -28.53 -7.35 27.10
C THR A 54 -27.80 -6.17 26.46
N LEU A 55 -26.66 -6.41 25.82
CA LEU A 55 -25.91 -5.37 25.10
C LEU A 55 -26.67 -4.89 23.85
N SER A 56 -27.32 -5.80 23.13
CA SER A 56 -28.14 -5.48 21.96
C SER A 56 -29.38 -4.69 22.32
N SER A 57 -30.16 -5.12 23.32
CA SER A 57 -31.37 -4.43 23.77
C SER A 57 -31.08 -3.01 24.27
N ARG A 58 -29.87 -2.77 24.79
CA ARG A 58 -29.39 -1.43 25.20
C ARG A 58 -28.87 -0.56 24.06
N GLY A 59 -28.89 -1.03 22.81
CA GLY A 59 -28.41 -0.28 21.66
C GLY A 59 -26.88 -0.11 21.61
N THR A 60 -26.14 -1.01 22.29
CA THR A 60 -24.68 -0.89 22.42
C THR A 60 -23.98 -1.13 21.09
N PHE A 61 -24.46 -2.10 20.29
CA PHE A 61 -23.87 -2.43 18.99
C PHE A 61 -24.03 -1.28 17.99
N GLU A 62 -25.18 -0.63 17.93
CA GLU A 62 -25.42 0.55 17.10
C GLU A 62 -24.54 1.73 17.51
N SER A 63 -24.33 1.90 18.82
CA SER A 63 -23.42 2.91 19.35
C SER A 63 -21.96 2.61 19.00
N LEU A 64 -21.54 1.34 19.10
CA LEU A 64 -20.22 0.90 18.70
C LEU A 64 -19.98 1.10 17.20
N GLU A 65 -20.98 0.83 16.36
CA GLU A 65 -20.90 1.07 14.92
C GLU A 65 -20.68 2.55 14.61
N LYS A 66 -21.40 3.45 15.27
CA LYS A 66 -21.25 4.89 15.08
C LYS A 66 -19.90 5.41 15.56
N LEU A 67 -19.43 4.97 16.73
CA LEU A 67 -18.22 5.48 17.36
C LEU A 67 -16.93 4.88 16.77
N PHE A 68 -16.97 3.61 16.37
CA PHE A 68 -15.82 2.86 15.90
C PHE A 68 -15.85 2.52 14.42
N ALA A 69 -16.78 3.10 13.64
CA ALA A 69 -16.72 3.05 12.18
C ALA A 69 -15.29 3.41 11.71
N ALA A 70 -14.69 2.50 10.94
CA ALA A 70 -13.49 2.84 10.21
C ALA A 70 -13.89 3.94 9.22
N LYS A 71 -13.18 5.08 9.24
CA LYS A 71 -13.32 6.05 8.16
C LYS A 71 -13.12 5.27 6.87
N GLN A 72 -14.14 5.26 6.00
CA GLN A 72 -13.94 4.93 4.60
C GLN A 72 -13.07 6.07 4.06
N SER A 73 -11.76 6.05 4.34
CA SER A 73 -10.82 6.75 3.48
C SER A 73 -11.11 6.20 2.11
N VAL A 74 -11.62 7.06 1.21
CA VAL A 74 -11.90 6.75 -0.19
C VAL A 74 -10.89 5.73 -0.63
N ASP A 75 -11.35 4.49 -0.78
CA ASP A 75 -10.57 3.27 -0.61
C ASP A 75 -9.21 3.46 -1.29
N LEU A 76 -8.19 3.85 -0.51
CA LEU A 76 -6.91 4.29 -1.07
C LEU A 76 -6.30 3.16 -1.87
N VAL A 77 -6.68 1.92 -1.54
CA VAL A 77 -6.42 0.71 -2.28
C VAL A 77 -7.19 0.71 -3.59
N ALA A 78 -8.51 0.86 -3.61
CA ALA A 78 -9.28 0.93 -4.87
C ALA A 78 -8.86 2.11 -5.78
N LEU A 79 -8.51 3.27 -5.20
CA LEU A 79 -7.99 4.43 -5.94
C LEU A 79 -6.56 4.20 -6.45
N ARG A 80 -5.75 3.40 -5.74
CA ARG A 80 -4.44 2.94 -6.21
C ARG A 80 -4.58 1.87 -7.28
N GLU A 81 -5.52 0.94 -7.13
CA GLU A 81 -5.79 -0.12 -8.10
C GLU A 81 -6.39 0.44 -9.39
N LYS A 82 -7.31 1.41 -9.30
CA LYS A 82 -7.81 2.13 -10.48
C LYS A 82 -6.68 2.85 -11.21
N ARG A 83 -5.82 3.57 -10.47
CA ARG A 83 -4.61 4.19 -11.05
C ARG A 83 -3.61 3.17 -11.58
N ARG A 84 -3.50 1.99 -10.98
CA ARG A 84 -2.63 0.89 -11.46
C ARG A 84 -3.16 0.33 -12.77
N LYS A 85 -4.46 0.04 -12.86
CA LYS A 85 -5.13 -0.43 -14.08
C LYS A 85 -5.09 0.61 -15.20
N GLU A 86 -5.26 1.90 -14.89
CA GLU A 86 -5.09 2.99 -15.86
C GLU A 86 -3.64 3.11 -16.36
N ARG A 87 -2.64 2.80 -15.52
CA ARG A 87 -1.22 2.74 -15.91
C ARG A 87 -0.90 1.48 -16.72
N GLU A 88 -1.47 0.33 -16.35
CA GLU A 88 -1.31 -0.94 -17.06
C GLU A 88 -1.94 -0.87 -18.46
N GLY A 89 -3.10 -0.23 -18.63
CA GLY A 89 -3.74 -0.03 -19.94
C GLY A 89 -3.04 0.98 -20.86
N LYS A 90 -2.14 1.82 -20.32
CA LYS A 90 -1.28 2.74 -21.09
C LYS A 90 0.15 2.25 -21.27
N ARG A 91 0.46 1.05 -20.77
CA ARG A 91 1.77 0.43 -20.93
C ARG A 91 1.88 -0.05 -22.38
N LEU A 92 2.12 0.89 -23.29
CA LEU A 92 2.91 0.61 -24.48
C LEU A 92 4.15 -0.17 -24.00
N GLU A 93 4.53 -1.21 -24.72
CA GLU A 93 5.73 -2.00 -24.42
C GLU A 93 6.97 -1.13 -24.61
N GLU A 94 7.17 -0.19 -23.69
CA GLU A 94 8.38 0.61 -23.60
C GLU A 94 9.48 -0.35 -23.16
N LEU A 95 10.41 -0.59 -24.06
CA LEU A 95 11.57 -1.43 -23.80
C LEU A 95 12.47 -0.70 -22.79
N THR A 96 12.28 -0.99 -21.50
CA THR A 96 13.06 -0.37 -20.44
C THR A 96 14.38 -1.11 -20.28
N VAL A 97 15.47 -0.50 -20.75
CA VAL A 97 16.83 -1.02 -20.61
C VAL A 97 17.36 -0.90 -19.17
N LEU A 98 16.77 0.00 -18.37
CA LEU A 98 17.15 0.28 -16.98
C LEU A 98 16.37 -0.60 -15.99
N ASP A 99 17.02 -0.95 -14.86
CA ASP A 99 16.36 -1.61 -13.73
C ASP A 99 15.20 -0.76 -13.16
N SER A 100 14.20 -1.41 -12.56
CA SER A 100 12.99 -0.75 -12.05
C SER A 100 13.29 0.33 -11.02
N LYS A 101 14.28 0.14 -10.13
CA LYS A 101 14.63 1.15 -9.12
C LYS A 101 15.33 2.33 -9.78
N ARG A 102 16.30 2.03 -10.66
CA ARG A 102 17.08 3.04 -11.38
C ARG A 102 16.19 3.89 -12.29
N SER A 103 15.29 3.27 -13.05
CA SER A 103 14.30 3.95 -13.89
C SER A 103 13.38 4.87 -13.07
N TYR A 104 12.93 4.41 -11.91
CA TYR A 104 12.10 5.23 -11.02
C TYR A 104 12.86 6.46 -10.52
N ASP A 105 14.08 6.29 -10.03
CA ASP A 105 14.88 7.41 -9.49
C ASP A 105 15.21 8.44 -10.58
N VAL A 106 15.56 7.99 -11.79
CA VAL A 106 15.77 8.87 -12.96
C VAL A 106 14.47 9.61 -13.32
N ASN A 107 13.32 8.92 -13.34
CA ASN A 107 12.03 9.55 -13.65
C ASN A 107 11.64 10.63 -12.64
N ILE A 108 11.92 10.42 -11.35
CA ILE A 108 11.71 11.45 -10.33
C ILE A 108 12.60 12.66 -10.60
N MET A 109 13.87 12.45 -10.91
CA MET A 109 14.80 13.52 -11.26
C MET A 109 14.33 14.30 -12.49
N LEU A 110 13.93 13.61 -13.57
CA LEU A 110 13.40 14.24 -14.78
C LEU A 110 12.10 15.00 -14.52
N GLY A 111 11.26 14.53 -13.61
CA GLY A 111 10.06 15.23 -13.17
C GLY A 111 10.37 16.61 -12.57
N MET A 112 11.49 16.75 -11.86
CA MET A 112 11.97 18.04 -11.35
C MET A 112 12.47 18.96 -12.48
N LEU A 113 12.98 18.39 -13.57
CA LEU A 113 13.51 19.12 -14.74
C LEU A 113 12.47 19.40 -15.83
N LYS A 114 11.19 19.05 -15.61
CA LYS A 114 10.11 19.09 -16.60
C LYS A 114 9.92 20.43 -17.34
N LYS A 115 10.37 21.54 -16.75
CA LYS A 115 10.27 22.88 -17.36
C LYS A 115 11.27 23.12 -18.49
N VAL A 116 12.29 22.28 -18.63
CA VAL A 116 13.39 22.44 -19.59
C VAL A 116 13.42 21.22 -20.51
N SER A 117 13.47 21.45 -21.83
CA SER A 117 13.58 20.33 -22.79
C SER A 117 14.95 19.65 -22.71
N PHE A 118 15.04 18.37 -23.09
CA PHE A 118 16.33 17.66 -23.13
C PHE A 118 17.35 18.37 -24.05
N GLY A 119 16.88 18.96 -25.15
CA GLY A 119 17.72 19.75 -26.06
C GLY A 119 18.26 21.02 -25.41
N ASP A 120 17.44 21.71 -24.62
CA ASP A 120 17.87 22.90 -23.86
C ASP A 120 18.84 22.54 -22.75
N ILE A 121 18.62 21.43 -22.03
CA ILE A 121 19.56 20.92 -21.01
C ILE A 121 20.92 20.65 -21.66
N ARG A 122 20.95 19.96 -22.81
CA ARG A 122 22.20 19.69 -23.55
C ARG A 122 22.90 20.98 -24.00
N ARG A 123 22.17 21.92 -24.59
CA ARG A 123 22.73 23.21 -25.03
C ARG A 123 23.24 24.03 -23.86
N GLY A 124 22.47 24.11 -22.77
CA GLY A 124 22.83 24.83 -21.56
C GLY A 124 24.09 24.26 -20.92
N LEU A 125 24.24 22.93 -20.88
CA LEU A 125 25.45 22.29 -20.37
C LEU A 125 26.68 22.58 -21.24
N LEU A 126 26.55 22.50 -22.58
CA LEU A 126 27.66 22.78 -23.52
C LEU A 126 28.07 24.25 -23.53
N ARG A 127 27.13 25.18 -23.31
CA ARG A 127 27.38 26.62 -23.26
C ARG A 127 27.72 27.13 -21.87
N MET A 128 27.69 26.27 -20.85
CA MET A 128 27.82 26.63 -19.44
C MET A 128 26.85 27.76 -19.03
N ASP A 129 25.62 27.69 -19.52
CA ASP A 129 24.58 28.68 -19.26
C ASP A 129 24.02 28.52 -17.84
N THR A 130 24.41 29.45 -16.95
CA THR A 130 24.01 29.47 -15.55
C THR A 130 22.56 29.91 -15.33
N GLY A 131 21.89 30.45 -16.35
CA GLY A 131 20.46 30.78 -16.29
C GLY A 131 19.55 29.56 -16.47
N VAL A 132 20.00 28.57 -17.25
CA VAL A 132 19.26 27.33 -17.51
C VAL A 132 19.72 26.19 -16.59
N ILE A 133 21.03 26.07 -16.36
CA ILE A 133 21.62 25.02 -15.53
C ILE A 133 21.93 25.58 -14.14
N THR A 134 21.02 25.32 -13.20
CA THR A 134 21.25 25.67 -11.78
C THR A 134 22.18 24.66 -11.11
N GLU A 135 22.84 25.05 -10.02
CA GLU A 135 23.70 24.17 -9.23
C GLU A 135 22.99 22.89 -8.76
N ASN A 136 21.72 23.02 -8.35
CA ASN A 136 20.93 21.86 -7.93
C ASN A 136 20.67 20.90 -9.10
N MET A 137 20.36 21.41 -10.30
CA MET A 137 20.20 20.59 -11.49
C MET A 137 21.50 19.85 -11.83
N LEU A 138 22.64 20.54 -11.73
CA LEU A 138 23.95 19.94 -12.00
C LEU A 138 24.26 18.79 -11.02
N LYS A 139 24.02 18.98 -9.72
CA LYS A 139 24.20 17.92 -8.70
C LYS A 139 23.31 16.71 -8.98
N GLN A 140 22.06 16.94 -9.36
CA GLN A 140 21.14 15.87 -9.73
C GLN A 140 21.61 15.14 -11.01
N LEU A 141 21.96 15.87 -12.07
CA LEU A 141 22.46 15.28 -13.31
C LEU A 141 23.72 14.45 -13.07
N LEU A 142 24.63 14.92 -12.20
CA LEU A 142 25.86 14.21 -11.84
C LEU A 142 25.56 12.88 -11.12
N THR A 143 24.54 12.86 -10.26
CA THR A 143 24.12 11.66 -9.51
C THR A 143 23.57 10.56 -10.41
N TYR A 144 22.94 10.96 -11.52
CA TYR A 144 22.27 10.06 -12.46
C TYR A 144 22.99 9.93 -13.81
N VAL A 145 24.30 10.21 -13.84
CA VAL A 145 25.11 9.95 -15.03
C VAL A 145 25.05 8.45 -15.38
N PRO A 146 24.83 8.09 -16.66
CA PRO A 146 24.80 6.70 -17.08
C PRO A 146 26.12 5.98 -16.79
N THR A 147 26.06 4.79 -16.19
CA THR A 147 27.23 3.94 -15.95
C THR A 147 27.79 3.38 -17.27
N PRO A 148 29.04 2.89 -17.32
CA PRO A 148 29.60 2.29 -18.53
C PRO A 148 28.77 1.13 -19.07
N GLU A 149 28.20 0.31 -18.18
CA GLU A 149 27.31 -0.80 -18.52
C GLU A 149 25.99 -0.29 -19.12
N GLU A 150 25.35 0.71 -18.49
CA GLU A 150 24.13 1.35 -19.01
C GLU A 150 24.38 1.95 -20.41
N ARG A 151 25.54 2.58 -20.64
CA ARG A 151 25.92 3.11 -21.96
C ARG A 151 26.08 2.02 -23.02
N GLY A 152 26.64 0.87 -22.66
CA GLY A 152 26.79 -0.27 -23.57
C GLY A 152 25.45 -0.92 -23.93
N LEU A 153 24.54 -1.02 -22.96
CA LEU A 153 23.18 -1.52 -23.19
C LEU A 153 22.37 -0.55 -24.07
N LEU A 154 22.50 0.76 -23.83
CA LEU A 154 21.82 1.80 -24.61
C LEU A 154 22.38 1.94 -26.03
N SER A 155 23.68 1.72 -26.27
CA SER A 155 24.26 1.80 -27.62
C SER A 155 23.87 0.63 -28.52
N ALA A 156 23.57 -0.53 -27.93
CA ALA A 156 23.02 -1.69 -28.63
C ALA A 156 21.55 -1.51 -29.04
N TYR A 157 20.85 -0.52 -28.48
CA TYR A 157 19.47 -0.22 -28.78
C TYR A 157 19.36 0.66 -30.04
N GLN A 158 18.83 0.10 -31.13
CA GLN A 158 18.61 0.79 -32.42
C GLN A 158 17.19 1.38 -32.59
N GLY A 159 16.38 1.40 -31.52
CA GLY A 159 15.05 2.01 -31.57
C GLY A 159 15.15 3.52 -31.81
N ARG A 160 14.25 4.07 -32.63
CA ARG A 160 14.19 5.52 -32.88
C ARG A 160 14.06 6.27 -31.55
N PRO A 161 14.92 7.26 -31.27
CA PRO A 161 14.65 8.22 -30.21
C PRO A 161 13.58 9.17 -30.77
N ASP A 162 12.37 9.09 -30.24
CA ASP A 162 11.29 10.05 -30.56
C ASP A 162 11.69 11.49 -30.20
#